data_AF-A0A9J6GB40-F1
#
_entry.id   AF-A0A9J6GB40-F1
#
_cell.length_a   1.000
_cell.length_b   1.000
_cell.length_c   1.000
_cell.angle_alpha   90.00
_cell.angle_beta   90.00
_cell.angle_gamma   90.00
#
_symmetry.space_group_name_H-M   'P 1'
#
loop_
_entity.id
_entity.type
_entity.pdbx_description
1 polymer ?
#
loop_
_entity_poly.entity_id
_entity_poly.type
_entity_poly.pdbx_seq_one_letter_code
_entity_poly.pdbx_strand_id
1 'polypeptide(L)'
;MKIVFRFFYNSEMNNFRTSIQCAPAQPYTFGYDNVDEFGTKTYHKEQGDASNAKTGSFGYTDASGLFRRVNYVADAGGFRAQVDTNEPGTLPGASADAVFNSNPRPAGGGRYSSPYTAGGGFGGQGPWAG
;
A
#
# COMPACT_ATOMS: atom_id res chain seq x y z
N MET A 1 38.68 48.31 -4.18
CA MET A 1 38.14 47.67 -5.41
C MET A 1 36.63 47.62 -5.29
N LYS A 2 35.88 48.19 -6.25
CA LYS A 2 34.40 48.13 -6.29
C LYS A 2 34.01 47.01 -7.24
N ILE A 3 33.46 45.92 -6.69
CA ILE A 3 32.88 44.83 -7.49
C ILE A 3 31.53 45.32 -7.99
N VAL A 4 31.40 45.48 -9.31
CA VAL A 4 30.14 45.82 -9.96
C VAL A 4 29.52 44.52 -10.47
N PHE A 5 28.44 44.08 -9.82
CA PHE A 5 27.60 43.01 -10.35
C PHE A 5 26.80 43.56 -11.54
N ARG A 6 27.03 43.01 -12.73
CA ARG A 6 26.13 43.22 -13.88
C ARG A 6 25.09 42.12 -13.87
N PHE A 7 23.85 42.46 -13.55
CA PHE A 7 22.72 41.57 -13.78
C PHE A 7 22.42 41.56 -15.28
N PHE A 8 22.71 40.45 -15.94
CA PHE A 8 22.16 40.18 -17.26
C PHE A 8 20.73 39.64 -17.07
N TYR A 9 19.73 40.47 -17.34
CA TYR A 9 18.36 39.99 -17.53
C TYR A 9 18.28 39.34 -18.92
N ASN A 10 18.35 38.01 -18.98
CA ASN A 10 18.08 37.28 -20.22
C ASN A 10 16.56 37.11 -20.37
N SER A 11 16.00 37.61 -21.47
CA SER A 11 14.57 37.49 -21.84
C SER A 11 14.11 36.06 -22.11
N GLU A 12 15.04 35.09 -22.12
CA GLU A 12 14.77 33.67 -22.43
C GLU A 12 14.43 32.83 -21.19
N MET A 13 14.61 33.36 -19.96
CA MET A 13 14.31 32.64 -18.72
C MET A 13 12.81 32.64 -18.36
N ASN A 14 11.96 33.31 -19.13
CA ASN A 14 10.51 33.40 -18.88
C ASN A 14 9.71 32.19 -19.37
N ASN A 15 10.32 31.27 -20.13
CA ASN A 15 9.63 30.10 -20.69
C ASN A 15 9.80 28.81 -19.85
N PHE A 16 10.58 28.86 -18.76
CA PHE A 16 10.80 27.69 -17.88
C PHE A 16 9.87 27.67 -16.66
N ARG A 17 9.00 28.68 -16.53
CA ARG A 17 7.98 28.70 -15.50
C ARG A 17 6.64 28.39 -16.13
N THR A 18 6.10 27.22 -15.77
CA THR A 18 4.73 26.74 -16.04
C THR A 18 4.57 25.83 -17.26
N SER A 19 5.02 24.58 -17.13
CA SER A 19 4.16 23.40 -17.30
C SER A 19 4.96 22.12 -17.02
N ILE A 20 4.92 21.62 -15.78
CA ILE A 20 4.95 20.16 -15.65
C ILE A 20 3.59 19.72 -16.20
N GLN A 21 3.51 19.53 -17.51
CA GLN A 21 2.35 18.92 -18.14
C GLN A 21 2.37 17.46 -17.75
N CYS A 22 1.81 17.18 -16.56
CA CYS A 22 1.42 15.83 -16.19
C CYS A 22 0.45 15.37 -17.27
N ALA A 23 0.84 14.40 -18.08
CA ALA A 23 -0.04 13.86 -19.10
C ALA A 23 -1.36 13.43 -18.44
N PRO A 24 -2.53 13.67 -19.09
CA PRO A 24 -3.80 13.31 -18.49
C PRO A 24 -3.81 11.80 -18.19
N ALA A 25 -4.27 11.44 -16.99
CA ALA A 25 -4.39 10.05 -16.60
C ALA A 25 -5.25 9.30 -17.64
N GLN A 26 -4.75 8.16 -18.10
CA GLN A 26 -5.49 7.31 -19.02
C GLN A 26 -6.33 6.32 -18.20
N PRO A 27 -7.65 6.24 -18.45
CA PRO A 27 -8.48 5.24 -17.80
C PRO A 27 -7.97 3.82 -18.10
N TYR A 28 -8.03 2.95 -17.10
CA TYR A 28 -7.67 1.55 -17.26
C TYR A 28 -8.54 0.67 -16.38
N THR A 29 -8.54 -0.62 -16.69
CA THR A 29 -9.01 -1.65 -15.77
C THR A 29 -8.06 -2.83 -15.87
N PHE A 30 -7.78 -3.47 -14.75
CA PHE A 30 -7.10 -4.76 -14.74
C PHE A 30 -7.72 -5.64 -13.65
N GLY A 31 -7.52 -6.94 -13.83
CA GLY A 31 -7.84 -7.92 -12.82
C GLY A 31 -7.08 -9.21 -13.05
N TYR A 32 -6.75 -9.90 -11.96
CA TYR A 32 -6.27 -11.27 -11.99
C TYR A 32 -6.78 -12.04 -10.77
N ASP A 33 -6.86 -13.35 -10.95
CA ASP A 33 -7.14 -14.34 -9.92
C ASP A 33 -6.11 -15.46 -10.07
N ASN A 34 -5.56 -15.94 -8.97
CA ASN A 34 -4.59 -17.04 -8.96
C ASN A 34 -4.88 -18.02 -7.83
N VAL A 35 -4.49 -19.28 -8.02
CA VAL A 35 -4.52 -20.32 -6.99
C VAL A 35 -3.15 -20.99 -6.97
N ASP A 36 -2.51 -21.02 -5.80
CA ASP A 36 -1.22 -21.70 -5.62
C ASP A 36 -1.38 -23.23 -5.44
N GLU A 37 -0.27 -23.94 -5.31
CA GLU A 37 -0.23 -25.40 -5.12
C GLU A 37 -0.81 -25.84 -3.77
N PHE A 38 -1.00 -24.91 -2.83
CA PHE A 38 -1.53 -25.15 -1.49
C PHE A 38 -3.03 -24.79 -1.36
N GLY A 39 -3.66 -24.34 -2.46
CA GLY A 39 -5.07 -23.97 -2.50
C GLY A 39 -5.37 -22.55 -2.02
N THR A 40 -4.35 -21.71 -1.84
CA THR A 40 -4.54 -20.29 -1.53
C THR A 40 -5.00 -19.56 -2.78
N LYS A 41 -6.17 -18.95 -2.70
CA LYS A 41 -6.70 -18.08 -3.74
C LYS A 41 -6.24 -16.66 -3.47
N THR A 42 -5.66 -15.99 -4.46
CA THR A 42 -5.33 -14.56 -4.41
C THR A 42 -6.00 -13.86 -5.58
N TYR A 43 -6.37 -12.59 -5.39
CA TYR A 43 -6.92 -11.79 -6.46
C TYR A 43 -6.60 -10.31 -6.28
N HIS A 44 -6.62 -9.58 -7.39
CA HIS A 44 -6.60 -8.12 -7.40
C HIS A 44 -7.37 -7.64 -8.62
N LYS A 45 -8.29 -6.70 -8.41
CA LYS A 45 -8.92 -5.91 -9.47
C LYS A 45 -8.84 -4.43 -9.14
N GLU A 46 -8.59 -3.62 -10.15
CA GLU A 46 -8.52 -2.17 -10.03
C GLU A 46 -9.01 -1.52 -11.33
N GLN A 47 -9.64 -0.37 -11.18
CA GLN A 47 -9.90 0.55 -12.28
C GLN A 47 -9.36 1.93 -11.92
N GLY A 48 -8.77 2.59 -12.91
CA GLY A 48 -8.36 3.99 -12.85
C GLY A 48 -9.20 4.83 -13.80
N ASP A 49 -9.56 6.05 -13.39
CA ASP A 49 -10.29 7.00 -14.23
C ASP A 49 -9.42 8.16 -14.75
N ALA A 50 -10.01 9.01 -15.58
CA ALA A 50 -9.32 10.16 -16.17
C ALA A 50 -8.93 11.25 -15.15
N SER A 51 -9.47 11.19 -13.92
CA SER A 51 -9.11 12.07 -12.80
C SER A 51 -7.94 11.54 -11.98
N ASN A 52 -7.32 10.43 -12.40
CA ASN A 52 -6.26 9.71 -11.68
C ASN A 52 -6.76 9.07 -10.37
N ALA A 53 -8.08 8.92 -10.20
CA ALA A 53 -8.65 8.18 -9.10
C ALA A 53 -8.60 6.68 -9.41
N LYS A 54 -8.24 5.86 -8.41
CA LYS A 54 -8.26 4.40 -8.48
C LYS A 54 -9.27 3.85 -7.49
N THR A 55 -10.02 2.86 -7.92
CA THR A 55 -10.85 2.05 -7.03
C THR A 55 -10.57 0.59 -7.29
N GLY A 56 -10.48 -0.22 -6.25
CA GLY A 56 -10.19 -1.62 -6.45
C GLY A 56 -10.41 -2.45 -5.20
N SER A 57 -10.09 -3.72 -5.36
CA SER A 57 -10.02 -4.64 -4.25
C SER A 57 -8.97 -5.70 -4.51
N PHE A 58 -8.24 -6.07 -3.47
CA PHE A 58 -7.36 -7.23 -3.48
C PHE A 58 -7.59 -8.07 -2.24
N GLY A 59 -7.17 -9.32 -2.29
CA GLY A 59 -7.33 -10.19 -1.15
C GLY A 59 -6.79 -11.58 -1.39
N TYR A 60 -6.88 -12.38 -0.34
CA TYR A 60 -6.55 -13.78 -0.39
C TYR A 60 -7.50 -14.60 0.49
N THR A 61 -7.61 -15.89 0.19
CA THR A 61 -8.28 -16.88 1.03
C THR A 61 -7.50 -18.18 0.94
N ASP A 62 -6.99 -18.68 2.07
CA ASP A 62 -6.27 -19.94 2.11
C ASP A 62 -7.22 -21.16 2.14
N ALA A 63 -6.67 -22.36 2.03
CA ALA A 63 -7.44 -23.60 2.06
C ALA A 63 -8.16 -23.84 3.41
N SER A 64 -7.75 -23.17 4.50
CA SER A 64 -8.39 -23.24 5.82
C SER A 64 -9.56 -22.24 5.97
N GLY A 65 -9.73 -21.34 4.99
CA GLY A 65 -10.72 -20.28 5.00
C GLY A 65 -10.31 -19.07 5.85
N LEU A 66 -9.01 -18.91 6.14
CA LEU A 66 -8.45 -17.66 6.62
C LEU A 66 -8.35 -16.70 5.43
N PHE A 67 -8.80 -15.46 5.62
CA PHE A 67 -8.89 -14.49 4.54
C PHE A 67 -8.58 -13.07 4.99
N ARG A 68 -8.16 -12.27 4.01
CA ARG A 68 -8.22 -10.81 4.05
C ARG A 68 -8.78 -10.32 2.71
N ARG A 69 -9.73 -9.39 2.78
CA ARG A 69 -10.20 -8.62 1.63
C ARG A 69 -10.04 -7.14 1.93
N VAL A 70 -9.45 -6.42 0.99
CA VAL A 70 -9.28 -4.96 1.06
C VAL A 70 -10.05 -4.34 -0.08
N ASN A 71 -11.02 -3.47 0.21
CA ASN A 71 -11.65 -2.57 -0.75
C ASN A 71 -11.06 -1.18 -0.56
N TYR A 72 -10.68 -0.48 -1.63
CA TYR A 72 -10.01 0.81 -1.50
C TYR A 72 -10.41 1.83 -2.55
N VAL A 73 -10.18 3.09 -2.19
CA VAL A 73 -10.23 4.27 -3.07
C VAL A 73 -8.95 5.06 -2.88
N ALA A 74 -8.31 5.45 -3.99
CA ALA A 74 -7.17 6.34 -4.02
C ALA A 74 -7.49 7.54 -4.92
N ASP A 75 -7.70 8.71 -4.33
CA ASP A 75 -8.06 9.94 -5.06
C ASP A 75 -7.42 11.18 -4.40
N ALA A 76 -7.94 12.37 -4.71
CA ALA A 76 -7.46 13.63 -4.12
C ALA A 76 -7.55 13.67 -2.58
N GLY A 77 -8.41 12.85 -1.98
CA GLY A 77 -8.53 12.68 -0.53
C GLY A 77 -7.56 11.64 0.06
N GLY A 78 -6.57 11.16 -0.69
CA GLY A 78 -5.61 10.15 -0.26
C GLY A 78 -6.06 8.70 -0.53
N PHE A 79 -5.37 7.75 0.10
CA PHE A 79 -5.69 6.32 0.02
C PHE A 79 -6.53 5.91 1.24
N ARG A 80 -7.71 5.37 1.01
CA ARG A 80 -8.64 4.91 2.06
C ARG A 80 -9.04 3.47 1.80
N ALA A 81 -9.06 2.66 2.86
CA ALA A 81 -9.28 1.22 2.76
C ALA A 81 -10.30 0.70 3.77
N GLN A 82 -11.08 -0.28 3.34
CA GLN A 82 -11.91 -1.13 4.20
C GLN A 82 -11.37 -2.55 4.14
N VAL A 83 -10.99 -3.09 5.30
CA VAL A 83 -10.38 -4.41 5.45
C VAL A 83 -11.38 -5.33 6.14
N ASP A 84 -11.85 -6.35 5.44
CA ASP A 84 -12.59 -7.47 6.04
C ASP A 84 -11.61 -8.62 6.27
N THR A 85 -11.54 -9.15 7.49
CA THR A 85 -10.58 -10.22 7.82
C THR A 85 -11.03 -11.10 8.98
N ASN A 86 -10.60 -12.37 8.97
CA ASN A 86 -10.71 -13.28 10.11
C ASN A 86 -9.35 -13.76 10.65
N GLU A 87 -8.27 -13.04 10.32
CA GLU A 87 -6.91 -13.34 10.75
C GLU A 87 -6.76 -13.24 12.28
N PRO A 88 -6.21 -14.29 12.94
CA PRO A 88 -5.88 -14.23 14.35
C PRO A 88 -4.98 -13.04 14.69
N GLY A 89 -5.28 -12.36 15.80
CA GLY A 89 -4.47 -11.22 16.27
C GLY A 89 -4.79 -9.87 15.61
N THR A 90 -5.71 -9.82 14.64
CA THR A 90 -6.22 -8.55 14.12
C THR A 90 -7.41 -8.09 14.96
N LEU A 91 -7.37 -6.89 15.53
CA LEU A 91 -8.52 -6.33 16.25
C LEU A 91 -9.38 -5.49 15.29
N PRO A 92 -10.71 -5.45 15.47
CA PRO A 92 -11.55 -4.49 14.77
C PRO A 92 -11.21 -3.07 15.22
N GLY A 93 -11.28 -2.10 14.31
CA GLY A 93 -10.96 -0.70 14.62
C GLY A 93 -10.54 0.10 13.40
N ALA A 94 -10.10 1.34 13.63
CA ALA A 94 -9.55 2.20 12.58
C ALA A 94 -8.07 2.50 12.88
N SER A 95 -7.26 2.52 11.82
CA SER A 95 -5.86 2.95 11.86
C SER A 95 -5.61 3.85 10.67
N ALA A 96 -5.35 5.14 10.93
CA ALA A 96 -5.34 6.18 9.90
C ALA A 96 -6.61 6.08 9.00
N ASP A 97 -6.42 6.05 7.68
CA ASP A 97 -7.49 5.95 6.67
C ASP A 97 -7.93 4.50 6.35
N ALA A 98 -7.59 3.54 7.20
CA ALA A 98 -8.00 2.14 7.07
C ALA A 98 -8.96 1.73 8.19
N VAL A 99 -10.10 1.14 7.81
CA VAL A 99 -11.08 0.55 8.74
C VAL A 99 -10.98 -0.98 8.68
N PHE A 100 -10.87 -1.63 9.82
CA PHE A 100 -10.76 -3.07 9.98
C PHE A 100 -12.08 -3.63 10.55
N ASN A 101 -12.82 -4.33 9.70
CA ASN A 101 -13.97 -5.17 10.05
C ASN A 101 -13.46 -6.57 10.35
N SER A 102 -12.87 -6.75 11.52
CA SER A 102 -12.26 -8.02 11.91
C SER A 102 -13.21 -8.93 12.69
N ASN A 103 -13.24 -10.20 12.33
CA ASN A 103 -13.85 -11.28 13.11
C ASN A 103 -12.86 -12.45 13.24
N PRO A 104 -11.85 -12.32 14.13
CA PRO A 104 -10.74 -13.27 14.21
C PRO A 104 -11.21 -14.67 14.58
N ARG A 105 -10.69 -15.67 13.87
CA ARG A 105 -10.75 -17.04 14.39
C ARG A 105 -9.85 -17.13 15.64
N PRO A 106 -10.18 -17.98 16.62
CA PRO A 106 -9.25 -18.30 17.70
C PRO A 106 -7.89 -18.67 17.09
N ALA A 107 -6.79 -18.19 17.68
CA ALA A 107 -5.45 -18.60 17.29
C ALA A 107 -5.31 -20.11 17.52
N GLY A 108 -5.72 -20.90 16.54
CA GLY A 108 -5.65 -22.35 16.61
C GLY A 108 -4.18 -22.72 16.68
N GLY A 109 -3.79 -23.59 17.61
CA GLY A 109 -2.46 -24.20 17.72
C GLY A 109 -2.08 -25.11 16.54
N GLY A 110 -2.56 -24.79 15.34
CA GLY A 110 -2.15 -25.35 14.08
C GLY A 110 -1.03 -24.51 13.49
N ARG A 111 -0.03 -25.19 12.96
CA ARG A 111 1.25 -24.69 12.44
C ARG A 111 1.09 -23.61 11.37
N TYR A 112 0.82 -22.36 11.77
CA TYR A 112 1.15 -21.21 10.94
C TYR A 112 2.65 -20.95 11.11
N SER A 113 3.45 -21.62 10.28
CA SER A 113 4.81 -21.17 10.02
C SER A 113 4.70 -19.85 9.28
N SER A 114 4.72 -18.73 10.00
CA SER A 114 4.88 -17.40 9.41
C SER A 114 6.26 -17.37 8.71
N PRO A 115 6.35 -17.19 7.38
CA PRO A 115 7.63 -16.96 6.71
C PRO A 115 8.12 -15.51 6.92
N TYR A 116 7.30 -14.64 7.50
CA TYR A 116 7.72 -13.31 7.92
C TYR A 116 8.11 -13.40 9.39
N THR A 117 9.35 -13.82 9.61
CA THR A 117 10.07 -13.48 10.83
C THR A 117 9.97 -11.97 10.98
N ALA A 118 9.16 -11.54 11.96
CA ALA A 118 9.26 -10.22 12.53
C ALA A 118 10.72 -10.01 12.94
N GLY A 119 11.45 -9.21 12.14
CA GLY A 119 12.74 -8.68 12.53
C GLY A 119 12.59 -8.00 13.89
N GLY A 120 13.49 -8.34 14.82
CA GLY A 120 13.44 -8.01 16.24
C GLY A 120 13.53 -6.51 16.55
N GLY A 121 13.56 -6.07 17.80
CA GLY A 121 13.63 -6.79 19.08
C GLY A 121 13.94 -5.77 20.17
N PHE A 122 13.79 -6.15 21.44
CA PHE A 122 14.53 -5.56 22.55
C PHE A 122 14.62 -6.56 23.70
N GLY A 123 15.86 -6.92 24.07
CA GLY A 123 16.15 -7.58 25.35
C GLY A 123 17.21 -8.68 25.31
N GLY A 124 18.49 -8.31 25.35
CA GLY A 124 19.45 -8.92 26.27
C GLY A 124 20.38 -10.06 25.79
N GLN A 125 21.68 -9.72 25.74
CA GLN A 125 22.84 -10.51 26.20
C GLN A 125 23.47 -11.56 25.28
N GLY A 126 24.66 -11.25 24.74
CA GLY A 126 25.65 -12.23 24.24
C GLY A 126 26.84 -11.60 23.50
N PRO A 127 28.09 -12.08 23.65
CA PRO A 127 29.27 -11.23 23.72
C PRO A 127 30.14 -11.30 22.46
N TRP A 128 30.41 -10.15 21.83
CA TRP A 128 31.61 -9.96 21.01
C TRP A 128 32.18 -8.58 21.31
N ALA A 129 33.00 -8.54 22.36
CA ALA A 129 34.05 -7.55 22.53
C ALA A 129 35.34 -8.12 21.93
N GLY A 130 36.00 -7.34 21.08
CA GLY A 130 37.25 -7.65 20.40
C GLY A 130 37.51 -6.63 19.31
#